data_AF-A0A1Q3H6K9-F1
#
_entry.id   AF-A0A1Q3H6K9-F1
#
_cell.length_a   1.000
_cell.length_b   1.000
_cell.length_c   1.000
_cell.angle_alpha   90.00
_cell.angle_beta   90.00
_cell.angle_gamma   90.00
#
_symmetry.space_group_name_H-M   'P 1'
#
loop_
_entity.id
_entity.type
_entity.pdbx_description
1 polymer ?
#
loop_
_entity_poly.entity_id
_entity_poly.type
_entity_poly.pdbx_seq_one_letter_code
_entity_poly.pdbx_strand_id
1 'polypeptide(L)'
;MSAPSCPALVVKLLDHGARRAFTEYRQLHADIFHSYREEMVDSVKLAGAFTLEQVALCVIGGLVGKGLHLAFEAMAPTVMRVVARGGAAGMRWFRTQLVRAGRKDQELLRRLFAKVETEGFDSLSAAERNELTVLLRRMEQSLTVKLKDKPKDALRAKAQQDFYGLFHPELAAVLKGSRGERYDIHHLIPLEYAHLFPELDINAAANLKALGKPVHEGINKLWNLFRMEVGDRASPEQVRQMTSITRRHFESWFNKVYEPSQSEALLQRAMTAALDDVRALVAK
;
A
#
# COMPACT_ATOMS: atom_id res chain seq x y z
N MET A 1 63.55 -1.33 11.32
CA MET A 1 62.69 -0.24 11.80
C MET A 1 61.33 -0.42 11.14
N SER A 2 60.38 -1.01 11.86
CA SER A 2 59.02 -1.24 11.37
C SER A 2 58.16 -0.03 11.73
N ALA A 3 57.55 0.61 10.75
CA ALA A 3 56.58 1.67 10.99
C ALA A 3 55.37 1.10 11.75
N PRO A 4 54.82 1.80 12.76
CA PRO A 4 53.60 1.35 13.41
C PRO A 4 52.43 1.55 12.45
N SER A 5 51.90 0.46 11.90
CA SER A 5 50.57 0.45 11.31
C SER A 5 49.59 0.81 12.42
N CYS A 6 48.80 1.88 12.23
CA CYS A 6 47.79 2.34 13.19
C CYS A 6 46.38 2.05 12.64
N PRO A 7 45.78 0.87 12.91
CA PRO A 7 44.46 0.51 12.40
C PRO A 7 43.34 1.36 13.01
N ALA A 8 43.57 1.92 14.20
CA ALA A 8 42.58 2.71 14.94
C ALA A 8 42.24 4.05 14.28
N LEU A 9 43.17 4.64 13.51
CA LEU A 9 42.94 5.91 12.82
C LEU A 9 42.09 5.72 11.54
N VAL A 10 42.30 4.61 10.83
CA VAL A 10 41.57 4.24 9.61
C VAL A 10 40.12 3.89 9.94
N VAL A 11 39.86 3.18 11.04
CA VAL A 11 38.48 2.86 11.50
C VAL A 11 37.72 4.12 11.93
N LYS A 12 38.35 5.07 12.62
CA LYS A 12 37.72 6.36 12.99
C LYS A 12 37.43 7.24 11.77
N LEU A 13 38.31 7.26 10.78
CA LEU A 13 38.11 8.02 9.53
C LEU A 13 37.01 7.40 8.65
N LEU A 14 36.88 6.08 8.63
CA LEU A 14 35.79 5.38 7.94
C LEU A 14 34.44 5.59 8.65
N ASP A 15 34.38 5.60 9.99
CA ASP A 15 33.16 5.92 10.76
C ASP A 15 32.76 7.40 10.60
N HIS A 16 33.71 8.33 10.62
CA HIS A 16 33.43 9.75 10.34
C HIS A 16 33.01 10.00 8.88
N GLY A 17 33.65 9.33 7.92
CA GLY A 17 33.27 9.40 6.51
C GLY A 17 31.88 8.82 6.26
N ALA A 18 31.57 7.67 6.85
CA ALA A 18 30.25 7.05 6.77
C ALA A 18 29.16 7.91 7.43
N ARG A 19 29.42 8.48 8.62
CA ARG A 19 28.50 9.41 9.29
C ARG A 19 28.28 10.68 8.47
N ARG A 20 29.35 11.28 7.94
CA ARG A 20 29.25 12.47 7.10
C ARG A 20 28.47 12.19 5.83
N ALA A 21 28.73 11.08 5.15
CA ALA A 21 27.96 10.65 3.98
C ALA A 21 26.49 10.39 4.32
N PHE A 22 26.18 9.82 5.49
CA PHE A 22 24.81 9.62 5.95
C PHE A 22 24.11 10.94 6.28
N THR A 23 24.81 11.89 6.88
CA THR A 23 24.32 13.25 7.15
C THR A 23 24.07 14.00 5.84
N GLU A 24 25.02 14.01 4.91
CA GLU A 24 24.90 14.63 3.60
C GLU A 24 23.78 14.00 2.76
N TYR A 25 23.62 12.68 2.81
CA TYR A 25 22.52 11.97 2.17
C TYR A 25 21.16 12.35 2.76
N ARG A 26 21.06 12.47 4.10
CA ARG A 26 19.84 12.95 4.77
C ARG A 26 19.57 14.43 4.46
N GLN A 27 20.61 15.25 4.36
CA GLN A 27 20.51 16.67 4.00
C GLN A 27 19.98 16.81 2.57
N LEU A 28 20.57 16.09 1.61
CA LEU A 28 20.11 16.05 0.22
C LEU A 28 18.64 15.62 0.11
N HIS A 29 18.24 14.59 0.87
CA HIS A 29 16.84 14.18 0.91
C HIS A 29 15.95 15.27 1.53
N ALA A 30 16.39 15.89 2.64
CA ALA A 30 15.66 17.00 3.26
C ALA A 30 15.48 18.17 2.28
N ASP A 31 16.52 18.50 1.51
CA ASP A 31 16.52 19.58 0.52
C ASP A 31 15.58 19.25 -0.66
N ILE A 32 15.61 18.01 -1.17
CA ILE A 32 14.67 17.54 -2.20
C ILE A 32 13.23 17.60 -1.69
N PHE A 33 12.98 17.14 -0.46
CA PHE A 33 11.65 17.22 0.15
C PHE A 33 11.22 18.66 0.45
N HIS A 34 12.17 19.56 0.72
CA HIS A 34 11.91 20.97 0.95
C HIS A 34 11.55 21.69 -0.35
N SER A 35 12.37 21.55 -1.40
CA SER A 35 12.11 22.13 -2.73
C SER A 35 10.77 21.64 -3.31
N TYR A 36 10.51 20.33 -3.22
CA TYR A 36 9.23 19.77 -3.67
C TYR A 36 8.04 20.31 -2.84
N ARG A 37 8.24 20.59 -1.55
CA ARG A 37 7.22 21.15 -0.67
C ARG A 37 6.91 22.60 -1.02
N GLU A 38 7.92 23.41 -1.33
CA GLU A 38 7.72 24.79 -1.79
C GLU A 38 6.91 24.82 -3.10
N GLU A 39 7.29 23.99 -4.08
CA GLU A 39 6.55 23.82 -5.34
C GLU A 39 5.11 23.33 -5.11
N MET A 40 4.89 22.45 -4.13
CA MET A 40 3.54 22.02 -3.75
C MET A 40 2.71 23.09 -3.08
N VAL A 41 3.29 23.87 -2.15
CA VAL A 41 2.59 24.97 -1.47
C VAL A 41 2.08 25.97 -2.49
N ASP A 42 2.89 26.30 -3.49
CA ASP A 42 2.48 27.19 -4.57
C ASP A 42 1.44 26.55 -5.49
N SER A 43 1.58 25.25 -5.80
CA SER A 43 0.57 24.49 -6.53
C SER A 43 -0.78 24.44 -5.80
N VAL A 44 -0.77 24.38 -4.47
CA VAL A 44 -1.98 24.36 -3.62
C VAL A 44 -2.62 25.74 -3.55
N LYS A 45 -1.82 26.80 -3.40
CA LYS A 45 -2.32 28.19 -3.47
C LYS A 45 -3.03 28.45 -4.81
N LEU A 46 -2.52 27.86 -5.89
CA LEU A 46 -3.09 27.98 -7.24
C LEU A 46 -4.31 27.07 -7.47
N ALA A 47 -4.28 25.82 -7.00
CA ALA A 47 -5.32 24.83 -7.27
C ALA A 47 -6.46 24.80 -6.22
N GLY A 48 -6.26 25.42 -5.05
CA GLY A 48 -7.25 25.46 -3.96
C GLY A 48 -7.48 24.14 -3.23
N ALA A 49 -6.85 23.03 -3.62
CA ALA A 49 -6.99 21.74 -2.95
C ALA A 49 -5.80 20.80 -3.20
N PHE A 50 -5.50 19.94 -2.22
CA PHE A 50 -4.53 18.85 -2.35
C PHE A 50 -5.15 17.59 -2.99
N THR A 51 -4.43 16.92 -3.90
CA THR A 51 -4.74 15.54 -4.30
C THR A 51 -4.46 14.55 -3.17
N LEU A 52 -4.94 13.31 -3.28
CA LEU A 52 -4.69 12.30 -2.25
C LEU A 52 -3.20 11.97 -2.09
N GLU A 53 -2.48 11.95 -3.21
CA GLU A 53 -1.03 11.76 -3.28
C GLU A 53 -0.29 12.89 -2.57
N GLN A 54 -0.69 14.14 -2.81
CA GLN A 54 -0.09 15.29 -2.16
C GLN A 54 -0.38 15.31 -0.65
N VAL A 55 -1.58 14.91 -0.21
CA VAL A 55 -1.90 14.74 1.23
C VAL A 55 -1.01 13.67 1.84
N ALA A 56 -0.88 12.51 1.20
CA ALA A 56 -0.04 11.43 1.71
C ALA A 56 1.42 11.87 1.85
N LEU A 57 1.93 12.62 0.88
CA LEU A 57 3.28 13.15 0.93
C LEU A 57 3.46 14.23 2.01
N CYS A 58 2.52 15.18 2.15
CA CYS A 58 2.54 16.16 3.23
C CYS A 58 2.50 15.49 4.60
N VAL A 59 1.70 14.43 4.76
CA VAL A 59 1.62 13.69 6.01
C VAL A 59 2.95 13.01 6.30
N ILE A 60 3.52 12.29 5.34
CA ILE A 60 4.80 11.59 5.55
C ILE A 60 5.94 12.59 5.79
N GLY A 61 6.10 13.58 4.90
CA GLY A 61 7.15 14.60 4.99
C GLY A 61 6.99 15.53 6.19
N GLY A 62 5.75 15.86 6.59
CA GLY A 62 5.43 16.66 7.77
C GLY A 62 5.68 15.89 9.06
N LEU A 63 5.21 14.65 9.17
CA LEU A 63 5.39 13.82 10.37
C LEU A 63 6.85 13.42 10.62
N VAL A 64 7.59 13.09 9.54
CA VAL A 64 9.01 12.73 9.62
C VAL A 64 9.87 13.98 9.80
N GLY A 65 9.69 14.99 8.94
CA GLY A 65 10.55 16.18 8.92
C GLY A 65 10.41 17.07 10.15
N LYS A 66 9.21 17.16 10.75
CA LYS A 66 8.95 18.00 11.93
C LYS A 66 8.98 17.23 13.25
N GLY A 67 9.43 15.96 13.26
CA GLY A 67 9.55 15.15 14.49
C GLY A 67 8.21 14.76 15.15
N LEU A 68 7.08 15.05 14.51
CA LEU A 68 5.74 14.79 15.04
C LEU A 68 5.44 13.30 15.19
N HIS A 69 6.21 12.42 14.55
CA HIS A 69 6.07 10.99 14.72
C HIS A 69 6.15 10.55 16.19
N LEU A 70 7.03 11.15 17.00
CA LEU A 70 7.15 10.86 18.42
C LEU A 70 5.88 11.23 19.20
N ALA A 71 5.20 12.32 18.81
CA ALA A 71 3.97 12.77 19.45
C ALA A 71 2.77 11.83 19.17
N PHE A 72 2.79 11.13 18.04
CA PHE A 72 1.68 10.28 17.59
C PHE A 72 1.96 8.78 17.69
N GLU A 73 3.20 8.36 17.97
CA GLU A 73 3.59 6.94 18.06
C GLU A 73 2.81 6.18 19.12
N ALA A 74 2.53 6.81 20.28
CA ALA A 74 1.79 6.19 21.36
C ALA A 74 0.32 5.86 21.00
N MET A 75 -0.28 6.54 20.01
CA MET A 75 -1.69 6.41 19.67
C MET A 75 -1.98 5.68 18.36
N ALA A 76 -1.00 5.67 17.44
CA ALA A 76 -1.13 5.03 16.13
C ALA A 76 0.20 4.38 15.71
N PRO A 77 0.70 3.40 16.49
CA PRO A 77 2.06 2.89 16.33
C PRO A 77 2.31 2.26 14.95
N THR A 78 1.35 1.55 14.39
CA THR A 78 1.50 0.93 13.05
C THR A 78 1.50 1.99 11.96
N VAL A 79 0.53 2.93 12.01
CA VAL A 79 0.48 4.06 11.08
C VAL A 79 1.80 4.83 11.09
N MET A 80 2.28 5.17 12.28
CA MET A 80 3.53 5.92 12.43
C MET A 80 4.74 5.14 11.95
N ARG A 81 4.82 3.83 12.23
CA ARG A 81 5.90 2.96 11.75
C ARG A 81 5.97 2.93 10.23
N VAL A 82 4.83 2.74 9.54
CA VAL A 82 4.83 2.68 8.07
C VAL A 82 5.08 4.05 7.45
N VAL A 83 4.52 5.11 8.02
CA VAL A 83 4.80 6.49 7.59
C VAL A 83 6.26 6.86 7.77
N ALA A 84 6.87 6.50 8.91
CA ALA A 84 8.27 6.81 9.21
C ALA A 84 9.28 6.06 8.31
N ARG A 85 8.93 4.86 7.82
CA ARG A 85 9.71 4.18 6.76
C ARG A 85 9.79 5.00 5.48
N GLY A 86 8.78 5.85 5.23
CA GLY A 86 8.73 6.75 4.09
C GLY A 86 8.77 6.03 2.74
N GLY A 87 9.23 6.78 1.73
CA GLY A 87 9.37 6.29 0.36
C GLY A 87 8.06 5.97 -0.34
N ALA A 88 8.18 5.46 -1.57
CA ALA A 88 7.02 5.20 -2.42
C ALA A 88 6.09 4.12 -1.84
N ALA A 89 6.63 3.13 -1.11
CA ALA A 89 5.83 2.09 -0.47
C ALA A 89 5.01 2.62 0.72
N GLY A 90 5.62 3.41 1.61
CA GLY A 90 4.90 4.04 2.73
C GLY A 90 3.81 5.00 2.25
N MET A 91 4.11 5.78 1.20
CA MET A 91 3.13 6.68 0.56
C MET A 91 1.93 5.93 -0.02
N ARG A 92 2.16 4.84 -0.76
CA ARG A 92 1.05 4.04 -1.31
C ARG A 92 0.24 3.35 -0.23
N TRP A 93 0.90 2.78 0.77
CA TRP A 93 0.22 2.20 1.93
C TRP A 93 -0.67 3.24 2.61
N PHE A 94 -0.14 4.43 2.88
CA PHE A 94 -0.91 5.49 3.55
C PHE A 94 -2.08 5.94 2.68
N ARG A 95 -1.88 6.10 1.36
CA ARG A 95 -2.96 6.38 0.39
C ARG A 95 -4.08 5.34 0.46
N THR A 96 -3.73 4.06 0.52
CA THR A 96 -4.69 2.96 0.71
C THR A 96 -5.47 3.12 2.01
N GLN A 97 -4.82 3.48 3.12
CA GLN A 97 -5.50 3.74 4.39
C GLN A 97 -6.41 4.98 4.34
N LEU A 98 -6.05 6.01 3.58
CA LEU A 98 -6.91 7.18 3.38
C LEU A 98 -8.17 6.84 2.58
N VAL A 99 -8.06 6.00 1.55
CA VAL A 99 -9.24 5.49 0.81
C VAL A 99 -10.15 4.71 1.76
N ARG A 100 -9.56 3.88 2.63
CA ARG A 100 -10.28 3.13 3.66
C ARG A 100 -11.00 4.03 4.67
N ALA A 101 -10.36 5.10 5.14
CA ALA A 101 -10.92 6.04 6.11
C ALA A 101 -12.12 6.83 5.53
N GLY A 102 -12.10 7.06 4.21
CA GLY A 102 -13.21 7.69 3.48
C GLY A 102 -13.07 9.21 3.33
N ARG A 103 -14.02 9.81 2.60
CA ARG A 103 -13.89 11.21 2.12
C ARG A 103 -13.77 12.25 3.24
N LYS A 104 -14.58 12.15 4.29
CA LYS A 104 -14.54 13.07 5.43
C LYS A 104 -13.16 13.11 6.09
N ASP A 105 -12.55 11.94 6.26
CA ASP A 105 -11.25 11.79 6.90
C ASP A 105 -10.12 12.28 6.00
N GLN A 106 -10.24 12.05 4.69
CA GLN A 106 -9.35 12.64 3.70
C GLN A 106 -9.40 14.17 3.74
N GLU A 107 -10.60 14.76 3.70
CA GLU A 107 -10.83 16.22 3.76
C GLU A 107 -10.29 16.84 5.05
N LEU A 108 -10.51 16.18 6.19
CA LEU A 108 -9.92 16.59 7.46
C LEU A 108 -8.40 16.66 7.37
N LEU A 109 -7.75 15.61 6.86
CA LEU A 109 -6.29 15.61 6.67
C LEU A 109 -5.84 16.67 5.68
N ARG A 110 -6.55 16.87 4.56
CA ARG A 110 -6.21 17.93 3.59
C ARG A 110 -6.18 19.28 4.28
N ARG A 111 -7.25 19.62 5.03
CA ARG A 111 -7.39 20.90 5.74
C ARG A 111 -6.29 21.08 6.79
N LEU A 112 -6.10 20.09 7.66
CA LEU A 112 -5.13 20.19 8.75
C LEU A 112 -3.70 20.29 8.23
N PHE A 113 -3.33 19.47 7.24
CA PHE A 113 -1.98 19.52 6.68
C PHE A 113 -1.74 20.75 5.81
N ALA A 114 -2.75 21.26 5.09
CA ALA A 114 -2.64 22.57 4.42
C ALA A 114 -2.21 23.65 5.41
N LYS A 115 -2.92 23.74 6.54
CA LYS A 115 -2.64 24.70 7.61
C LYS A 115 -1.27 24.50 8.26
N VAL A 116 -0.88 23.25 8.54
CA VAL A 116 0.45 22.94 9.11
C VAL A 116 1.59 23.30 8.16
N GLU A 117 1.36 23.20 6.84
CA GLU A 117 2.35 23.55 5.84
C GLU A 117 2.43 25.07 5.62
N THR A 118 1.33 25.81 5.69
CA THR A 118 1.31 27.27 5.51
C THR A 118 1.69 28.05 6.77
N GLU A 119 1.25 27.59 7.94
CA GLU A 119 1.31 28.35 9.20
C GLU A 119 2.16 27.65 10.27
N GLY A 120 2.69 26.46 9.98
CA GLY A 120 3.44 25.65 10.95
C GLY A 120 2.53 24.80 11.84
N PHE A 121 3.10 23.81 12.55
CA PHE A 121 2.30 22.91 13.39
C PHE A 121 1.67 23.62 14.59
N ASP A 122 2.33 24.67 15.09
CA ASP A 122 1.85 25.41 16.25
C ASP A 122 0.61 26.26 16.00
N SER A 123 0.23 26.45 14.73
CA SER A 123 -1.03 27.09 14.36
C SER A 123 -2.26 26.21 14.58
N LEU A 124 -2.09 24.89 14.72
CA LEU A 124 -3.20 23.99 14.99
C LEU A 124 -3.74 24.24 16.40
N SER A 125 -5.02 24.59 16.47
CA SER A 125 -5.76 24.74 17.72
C SER A 125 -5.82 23.41 18.48
N ALA A 126 -6.10 23.48 19.78
CA ALA A 126 -6.28 22.28 20.60
C ALA A 126 -7.36 21.33 20.04
N ALA A 127 -8.44 21.89 19.48
CA ALA A 127 -9.50 21.12 18.83
C ALA A 127 -8.98 20.40 17.57
N GLU A 128 -8.24 21.08 16.70
CA GLU A 128 -7.67 20.51 15.48
C GLU A 128 -6.63 19.41 15.76
N ARG A 129 -5.78 19.61 16.78
CA ARG A 129 -4.84 18.58 17.24
C ARG A 129 -5.58 17.35 17.78
N ASN A 130 -6.69 17.55 18.48
CA ASN A 130 -7.53 16.46 18.94
C ASN A 130 -8.24 15.75 17.77
N GLU A 131 -8.72 16.46 16.76
CA GLU A 131 -9.29 15.85 15.55
C GLU A 131 -8.27 14.97 14.82
N LEU A 132 -7.02 15.44 14.66
CA LEU A 132 -5.93 14.66 14.07
C LEU A 132 -5.64 13.40 14.90
N THR A 133 -5.56 13.56 16.21
CA THR A 133 -5.34 12.46 17.17
C THR A 133 -6.42 11.38 17.06
N VAL A 134 -7.69 11.80 17.07
CA VAL A 134 -8.85 10.90 16.93
C VAL A 134 -8.83 10.18 15.59
N LEU A 135 -8.46 10.88 14.52
CA LEU A 135 -8.35 10.30 13.20
C LEU A 135 -7.26 9.23 13.14
N LEU A 136 -6.04 9.54 13.59
CA LEU A 136 -4.92 8.60 13.58
C LEU A 136 -5.23 7.35 14.41
N ARG A 137 -5.86 7.53 15.58
CA ARG A 137 -6.35 6.42 16.40
C ARG A 137 -7.40 5.58 15.67
N ARG A 138 -8.36 6.20 14.99
CA ARG A 138 -9.38 5.48 14.20
C ARG A 138 -8.74 4.72 13.04
N MET A 139 -7.74 5.31 12.36
CA MET A 139 -6.99 4.64 11.31
C MET A 139 -6.29 3.39 11.86
N GLU A 140 -5.54 3.53 12.96
CA GLU A 140 -4.87 2.42 13.65
C GLU A 140 -5.85 1.29 14.02
N GLN A 141 -6.94 1.64 14.70
CA GLN A 141 -7.99 0.69 15.09
C GLN A 141 -8.61 -0.01 13.88
N SER A 142 -8.76 0.71 12.76
CA SER A 142 -9.30 0.11 11.55
C SER A 142 -8.39 -0.97 11.00
N LEU A 143 -7.06 -0.89 11.16
CA LEU A 143 -6.10 -1.80 10.50
C LEU A 143 -6.40 -3.27 10.74
N THR A 144 -6.88 -3.62 11.94
CA THR A 144 -7.14 -5.01 12.37
C THR A 144 -8.61 -5.43 12.28
N VAL A 145 -9.47 -4.57 11.73
CA VAL A 145 -10.91 -4.85 11.54
C VAL A 145 -11.20 -5.15 10.06
N LYS A 146 -12.18 -6.01 9.79
CA LYS A 146 -12.63 -6.29 8.42
C LYS A 146 -13.15 -5.05 7.70
N LEU A 147 -12.89 -4.98 6.41
CA LEU A 147 -13.40 -3.91 5.55
C LEU A 147 -14.91 -4.08 5.31
N LYS A 148 -15.67 -3.01 5.55
CA LYS A 148 -17.08 -2.89 5.13
C LYS A 148 -17.17 -2.76 3.60
N ASP A 149 -18.36 -2.95 3.04
CA ASP A 149 -18.57 -2.95 1.59
C ASP A 149 -18.13 -1.67 0.90
N LYS A 150 -18.56 -0.51 1.41
CA LYS A 150 -18.19 0.79 0.83
C LYS A 150 -16.66 1.01 0.75
N PRO A 151 -15.87 0.79 1.82
CA PRO A 151 -14.40 0.78 1.73
C PRO A 151 -13.85 -0.25 0.74
N LYS A 152 -14.39 -1.48 0.69
CA LYS A 152 -13.94 -2.49 -0.29
C LYS A 152 -14.13 -2.01 -1.72
N ASP A 153 -15.28 -1.45 -2.04
CA ASP A 153 -15.59 -1.00 -3.39
C ASP A 153 -14.74 0.21 -3.79
N ALA A 154 -14.52 1.15 -2.87
CA ALA A 154 -13.60 2.26 -3.09
C ALA A 154 -12.15 1.77 -3.35
N LEU A 155 -11.70 0.76 -2.60
CA LEU A 155 -10.38 0.16 -2.78
C LEU A 155 -10.26 -0.63 -4.10
N ARG A 156 -11.32 -1.33 -4.53
CA ARG A 156 -11.38 -2.01 -5.85
C ARG A 156 -11.32 -1.01 -7.00
N ALA A 157 -12.12 0.05 -6.93
CA ALA A 157 -12.08 1.12 -7.93
C ALA A 157 -10.69 1.77 -8.01
N LYS A 158 -10.07 2.01 -6.84
CA LYS A 158 -8.71 2.55 -6.77
C LYS A 158 -7.67 1.55 -7.32
N ALA A 159 -7.80 0.27 -7.02
CA ALA A 159 -6.92 -0.77 -7.56
C ALA A 159 -7.00 -0.84 -9.09
N GLN A 160 -8.21 -0.76 -9.68
CA GLN A 160 -8.41 -0.69 -11.13
C GLN A 160 -7.70 0.52 -11.72
N GLN A 161 -7.87 1.70 -11.10
CA GLN A 161 -7.24 2.94 -11.55
C GLN A 161 -5.72 2.86 -11.46
N ASP A 162 -5.17 2.43 -10.33
CA ASP A 162 -3.73 2.37 -10.10
C ASP A 162 -3.06 1.30 -10.96
N PHE A 163 -3.71 0.16 -11.17
CA PHE A 163 -3.15 -0.90 -12.01
C PHE A 163 -2.92 -0.39 -13.43
N TYR A 164 -3.94 0.17 -14.08
CA TYR A 164 -3.82 0.63 -15.47
C TYR A 164 -3.28 2.05 -15.63
N GLY A 165 -3.26 2.86 -14.56
CA GLY A 165 -2.81 4.24 -14.63
C GLY A 165 -1.41 4.46 -14.09
N LEU A 166 -0.93 3.59 -13.21
CA LEU A 166 0.34 3.78 -12.50
C LEU A 166 1.27 2.57 -12.61
N PHE A 167 0.78 1.34 -12.39
CA PHE A 167 1.65 0.17 -12.31
C PHE A 167 1.93 -0.46 -13.67
N HIS A 168 0.92 -0.52 -14.52
CA HIS A 168 0.95 -1.19 -15.82
C HIS A 168 0.17 -0.39 -16.89
N PRO A 169 0.55 0.88 -17.16
CA PRO A 169 -0.10 1.68 -18.20
C PRO A 169 -0.04 1.04 -19.59
N GLU A 170 1.00 0.27 -19.88
CA GLU A 170 1.18 -0.50 -21.12
C GLU A 170 0.07 -1.53 -21.35
N LEU A 171 -0.51 -2.06 -20.27
CA LEU A 171 -1.53 -3.11 -20.35
C LEU A 171 -2.94 -2.57 -20.57
N ALA A 172 -3.17 -1.26 -20.38
CA ALA A 172 -4.50 -0.65 -20.44
C ALA A 172 -5.15 -0.73 -21.83
N ALA A 173 -4.34 -0.77 -22.88
CA ALA A 173 -4.80 -0.91 -24.25
C ALA A 173 -5.01 -2.37 -24.68
N VAL A 174 -4.26 -3.30 -24.07
CA VAL A 174 -4.11 -4.69 -24.52
C VAL A 174 -5.04 -5.65 -23.75
N LEU A 175 -5.13 -5.51 -22.43
CA LEU A 175 -5.91 -6.43 -21.59
C LEU A 175 -7.39 -6.06 -21.59
N LYS A 176 -8.07 -6.48 -22.66
CA LYS A 176 -9.50 -6.22 -22.89
C LYS A 176 -10.26 -7.49 -23.20
N GLY A 177 -11.48 -7.57 -22.69
CA GLY A 177 -12.46 -8.61 -22.99
C GLY A 177 -12.99 -8.50 -24.41
N SER A 178 -13.84 -9.45 -24.78
CA SER A 178 -14.43 -9.54 -26.13
C SER A 178 -15.30 -8.33 -26.50
N ARG A 179 -15.79 -7.57 -25.52
CA ARG A 179 -16.58 -6.34 -25.73
C ARG A 179 -15.75 -5.08 -25.51
N GLY A 180 -14.43 -5.20 -25.44
CA GLY A 180 -13.51 -4.09 -25.22
C GLY A 180 -13.43 -3.60 -23.77
N GLU A 181 -14.13 -4.25 -22.83
CA GLU A 181 -14.02 -3.94 -21.41
C GLU A 181 -12.63 -4.29 -20.89
N ARG A 182 -12.04 -3.48 -19.99
CA ARG A 182 -10.76 -3.84 -19.38
C ARG A 182 -10.91 -5.10 -18.54
N TYR A 183 -9.85 -5.91 -18.48
CA TYR A 183 -9.81 -7.05 -17.56
C TYR A 183 -10.00 -6.61 -16.12
N ASP A 184 -10.66 -7.48 -15.35
CA ASP A 184 -10.86 -7.29 -13.92
C ASP A 184 -9.52 -7.38 -13.18
N ILE A 185 -9.34 -6.53 -12.17
CA ILE A 185 -8.20 -6.61 -11.27
C ILE A 185 -8.55 -7.47 -10.06
N HIS A 186 -7.81 -8.56 -9.92
CA HIS A 186 -7.88 -9.47 -8.79
C HIS A 186 -6.84 -9.12 -7.72
N HIS A 187 -7.28 -9.16 -6.46
CA HIS A 187 -6.40 -9.09 -5.30
C HIS A 187 -5.96 -10.51 -4.89
N LEU A 188 -4.67 -10.82 -4.99
CA LEU A 188 -4.13 -12.14 -4.59
C LEU A 188 -4.29 -12.45 -3.11
N ILE A 189 -4.24 -11.42 -2.26
CA ILE A 189 -4.77 -11.42 -0.91
C ILE A 189 -6.06 -10.59 -0.97
N PRO A 190 -7.24 -11.22 -0.90
CA PRO A 190 -8.51 -10.53 -0.99
C PRO A 190 -8.71 -9.48 0.11
N LEU A 191 -9.48 -8.43 -0.21
CA LEU A 191 -9.73 -7.31 0.71
C LEU A 191 -10.41 -7.75 2.02
N GLU A 192 -11.20 -8.82 2.03
CA GLU A 192 -11.78 -9.35 3.26
C GLU A 192 -10.73 -9.78 4.29
N TYR A 193 -9.54 -10.20 3.86
CA TYR A 193 -8.44 -10.64 4.72
C TYR A 193 -7.38 -9.56 4.96
N ALA A 194 -7.58 -8.33 4.46
CA ALA A 194 -6.62 -7.23 4.64
C ALA A 194 -6.30 -6.95 6.12
N HIS A 195 -7.26 -7.18 7.01
CA HIS A 195 -7.13 -7.00 8.45
C HIS A 195 -6.08 -7.92 9.13
N LEU A 196 -5.72 -9.02 8.47
CA LEU A 196 -4.67 -9.93 8.92
C LEU A 196 -3.25 -9.43 8.58
N PHE A 197 -3.14 -8.37 7.77
CA PHE A 197 -1.88 -7.83 7.27
C PHE A 197 -1.84 -6.30 7.40
N PRO A 198 -1.83 -5.74 8.62
CA PRO A 198 -1.99 -4.30 8.85
C PRO A 198 -0.89 -3.44 8.21
N GLU A 199 0.32 -3.98 8.06
CA GLU A 199 1.45 -3.29 7.41
C GLU A 199 1.51 -3.51 5.88
N LEU A 200 0.66 -4.40 5.32
CA LEU A 200 0.65 -4.66 3.87
C LEU A 200 -0.19 -3.60 3.15
N ASP A 201 0.37 -3.03 2.09
CA ASP A 201 -0.44 -2.26 1.13
C ASP A 201 -1.23 -3.25 0.27
N ILE A 202 -2.50 -3.44 0.62
CA ILE A 202 -3.37 -4.39 -0.07
C ILE A 202 -3.59 -4.02 -1.55
N ASN A 203 -3.37 -2.76 -1.93
CA ASN A 203 -3.46 -2.29 -3.32
C ASN A 203 -2.09 -2.15 -4.00
N ALA A 204 -1.01 -2.71 -3.43
CA ALA A 204 0.29 -2.72 -4.08
C ALA A 204 0.29 -3.59 -5.35
N ALA A 205 1.08 -3.22 -6.36
CA ALA A 205 1.22 -3.96 -7.63
C ALA A 205 1.51 -5.46 -7.44
N ALA A 206 2.27 -5.84 -6.41
CA ALA A 206 2.56 -7.24 -6.09
C ALA A 206 1.31 -8.06 -5.74
N ASN A 207 0.27 -7.42 -5.20
CA ASN A 207 -1.00 -8.04 -4.82
C ASN A 207 -2.06 -7.99 -5.93
N LEU A 208 -1.88 -7.18 -6.97
CA LEU A 208 -2.87 -6.96 -8.03
C LEU A 208 -2.52 -7.75 -9.30
N LYS A 209 -3.51 -8.41 -9.90
CA LYS A 209 -3.37 -9.12 -11.18
C LYS A 209 -4.56 -8.83 -12.09
N ALA A 210 -4.30 -8.40 -13.32
CA ALA A 210 -5.32 -8.31 -14.35
C ALA A 210 -5.60 -9.70 -14.92
N LEU A 211 -6.87 -10.10 -14.98
CA LEU A 211 -7.30 -11.43 -15.39
C LEU A 211 -8.44 -11.39 -16.38
N GLY A 212 -8.37 -12.25 -17.39
CA GLY A 212 -9.52 -12.57 -18.22
C GLY A 212 -10.63 -13.21 -17.38
N LYS A 213 -11.89 -12.93 -17.72
CA LYS A 213 -13.07 -13.33 -16.94
C LYS A 213 -13.08 -14.82 -16.53
N PRO A 214 -12.78 -15.80 -17.41
CA PRO A 214 -12.79 -17.21 -17.02
C PRO A 214 -11.78 -17.54 -15.91
N VAL A 215 -10.58 -16.94 -15.98
CA VAL A 215 -9.53 -17.12 -14.98
C VAL A 215 -9.93 -16.47 -13.65
N HIS A 216 -10.48 -15.24 -13.72
CA HIS A 216 -10.98 -14.53 -12.56
C HIS A 216 -12.07 -15.33 -11.81
N GLU A 217 -13.03 -15.89 -12.55
CA GLU A 217 -14.08 -16.75 -11.99
C GLU A 217 -13.52 -18.05 -11.39
N GLY A 218 -12.52 -18.66 -12.04
CA GLY A 218 -11.81 -19.83 -11.53
C GLY A 218 -11.18 -19.58 -10.16
N ILE A 219 -10.42 -18.48 -10.03
CA ILE A 219 -9.80 -18.10 -8.75
C ILE A 219 -10.85 -17.75 -7.70
N ASN A 220 -11.95 -17.08 -8.08
CA ASN A 220 -13.05 -16.80 -7.16
C ASN A 220 -13.67 -18.07 -6.57
N LYS A 221 -13.79 -19.15 -7.35
CA LYS A 221 -14.28 -20.44 -6.83
C LYS A 221 -13.38 -21.01 -5.73
N LEU A 222 -12.05 -20.88 -5.88
CA LEU A 222 -11.09 -21.32 -4.85
C LEU A 222 -11.24 -20.52 -3.56
N TRP A 223 -11.27 -19.19 -3.66
CA TRP A 223 -11.46 -18.32 -2.49
C TRP A 223 -12.83 -18.51 -1.84
N ASN A 224 -13.87 -18.78 -2.62
CA ASN A 224 -15.20 -19.09 -2.09
C ASN A 224 -15.18 -20.40 -1.28
N LEU A 225 -14.54 -21.46 -1.79
CA LEU A 225 -14.37 -22.71 -1.03
C LEU A 225 -13.61 -22.45 0.27
N PHE A 226 -12.45 -21.77 0.19
CA PHE A 226 -11.66 -21.42 1.38
C PHE A 226 -12.48 -20.63 2.41
N ARG A 227 -13.29 -19.67 1.95
CA ARG A 227 -14.16 -18.85 2.81
C ARG A 227 -15.30 -19.67 3.44
N MET A 228 -15.86 -20.65 2.74
CA MET A 228 -16.91 -21.51 3.29
C MET A 228 -16.39 -22.38 4.43
N GLU A 229 -15.19 -22.94 4.28
CA GLU A 229 -14.63 -23.88 5.26
C GLU A 229 -13.96 -23.17 6.45
N VAL A 230 -13.15 -22.15 6.16
CA VAL A 230 -12.35 -21.44 7.18
C VAL A 230 -13.01 -20.14 7.60
N GLY A 231 -13.43 -19.36 6.60
CA GLY A 231 -14.12 -18.07 6.76
C GLY A 231 -13.41 -17.13 7.72
N ASP A 232 -14.13 -16.72 8.76
CA ASP A 232 -13.69 -15.72 9.72
C ASP A 232 -12.55 -16.19 10.64
N ARG A 233 -12.26 -17.50 10.66
CA ARG A 233 -11.21 -18.11 11.48
C ARG A 233 -9.86 -18.18 10.77
N ALA A 234 -9.76 -17.64 9.55
CA ALA A 234 -8.55 -17.73 8.75
C ALA A 234 -7.36 -17.07 9.45
N SER A 235 -6.27 -17.82 9.59
CA SER A 235 -4.99 -17.29 10.07
C SER A 235 -4.24 -16.58 8.93
N PRO A 236 -3.32 -15.64 9.24
CA PRO A 236 -2.44 -15.05 8.23
C PRO A 236 -1.67 -16.09 7.42
N GLU A 237 -1.26 -17.19 8.05
CA GLU A 237 -0.52 -18.26 7.38
C GLU A 237 -1.39 -19.02 6.35
N GLN A 238 -2.62 -19.38 6.72
CA GLN A 238 -3.55 -20.00 5.77
C GLN A 238 -3.84 -19.08 4.59
N VAL A 239 -3.99 -17.78 4.80
CA VAL A 239 -4.19 -16.81 3.70
C VAL A 239 -2.96 -16.73 2.80
N ARG A 240 -1.73 -16.76 3.35
CA ARG A 240 -0.50 -16.83 2.54
C ARG A 240 -0.41 -18.12 1.73
N GLN A 241 -0.77 -19.25 2.32
CA GLN A 241 -0.80 -20.55 1.64
C GLN A 241 -1.83 -20.54 0.51
N MET A 242 -3.00 -19.95 0.74
CA MET A 242 -4.03 -19.79 -0.28
C MET A 242 -3.57 -18.88 -1.44
N THR A 243 -2.86 -17.78 -1.15
CA THR A 243 -2.20 -16.99 -2.18
C THR A 243 -1.13 -17.79 -2.94
N SER A 244 -0.37 -18.66 -2.26
CA SER A 244 0.63 -19.53 -2.91
C SER A 244 0.00 -20.54 -3.86
N ILE A 245 -1.10 -21.19 -3.47
CA ILE A 245 -1.87 -22.10 -4.32
C ILE A 245 -2.36 -21.36 -5.57
N THR A 246 -2.96 -20.17 -5.37
CA THR A 246 -3.44 -19.33 -6.48
C THR A 246 -2.31 -18.97 -7.44
N ARG A 247 -1.14 -18.59 -6.94
CA ARG A 247 0.03 -18.27 -7.79
C ARG A 247 0.48 -19.50 -8.59
N ARG A 248 0.74 -20.61 -7.89
CA ARG A 248 1.26 -21.86 -8.49
C ARG A 248 0.43 -22.31 -9.69
N HIS A 249 -0.89 -22.25 -9.57
CA HIS A 249 -1.78 -22.79 -10.59
C HIS A 249 -2.21 -21.78 -11.65
N PHE A 250 -2.18 -20.47 -11.36
CA PHE A 250 -2.75 -19.45 -12.26
C PHE A 250 -1.77 -18.39 -12.77
N GLU A 251 -0.51 -18.41 -12.33
CA GLU A 251 0.47 -17.37 -12.71
C GLU A 251 0.68 -17.21 -14.20
N SER A 252 0.48 -18.28 -14.98
CA SER A 252 0.62 -18.28 -16.43
C SER A 252 -0.32 -17.28 -17.12
N TRP A 253 -1.47 -16.96 -16.49
CA TRP A 253 -2.48 -16.02 -17.00
C TRP A 253 -2.40 -14.62 -16.37
N PHE A 254 -1.54 -14.41 -15.37
CA PHE A 254 -1.46 -13.11 -14.70
C PHE A 254 -0.95 -12.03 -15.63
N ASN A 255 -1.74 -10.97 -15.79
CA ASN A 255 -1.40 -9.82 -16.63
C ASN A 255 -1.15 -10.19 -18.09
N LYS A 256 -1.78 -11.27 -18.59
CA LYS A 256 -1.67 -11.72 -19.99
C LYS A 256 -3.03 -11.79 -20.64
N VAL A 257 -3.05 -11.68 -21.97
CA VAL A 257 -4.25 -11.89 -22.77
C VAL A 257 -4.71 -13.34 -22.61
N TYR A 258 -5.99 -13.52 -22.33
CA TYR A 258 -6.61 -14.82 -22.26
C TYR A 258 -7.04 -15.26 -23.66
N GLU A 259 -6.39 -16.30 -24.17
CA GLU A 259 -6.70 -16.91 -25.47
C GLU A 259 -7.48 -18.21 -25.27
N PRO A 260 -8.81 -18.25 -25.53
CA PRO A 260 -9.65 -19.41 -25.21
C PRO A 260 -9.15 -20.72 -25.82
N SER A 261 -8.76 -20.69 -27.10
CA SER A 261 -8.32 -21.88 -27.86
C SER A 261 -7.08 -22.56 -27.26
N GLN A 262 -6.24 -21.80 -26.54
CA GLN A 262 -5.02 -22.30 -25.91
C GLN A 262 -5.21 -22.54 -24.40
N SER A 263 -6.14 -21.82 -23.78
CA SER A 263 -6.21 -21.71 -22.32
C SER A 263 -7.30 -22.58 -21.69
N GLU A 264 -8.38 -22.91 -22.38
CA GLU A 264 -9.56 -23.49 -21.72
C GLU A 264 -9.27 -24.85 -21.07
N ALA A 265 -8.65 -25.78 -21.80
CA ALA A 265 -8.29 -27.09 -21.26
C ALA A 265 -7.23 -26.99 -20.15
N LEU A 266 -6.28 -26.07 -20.27
CA LEU A 266 -5.24 -25.83 -19.26
C LEU A 266 -5.84 -25.22 -17.98
N LEU A 267 -6.76 -24.27 -18.14
CA LEU A 267 -7.47 -23.63 -17.03
C LEU A 267 -8.29 -24.66 -16.25
N GLN A 268 -9.02 -25.56 -16.94
CA GLN A 268 -9.78 -26.61 -16.25
C GLN A 268 -8.87 -27.55 -15.44
N ARG A 269 -7.73 -27.96 -16.00
CA ARG A 269 -6.75 -28.79 -15.27
C ARG A 269 -6.17 -28.06 -14.05
N ALA A 270 -5.78 -26.80 -14.23
CA ALA A 270 -5.27 -25.95 -13.16
C ALA A 270 -6.32 -25.75 -12.06
N MET A 271 -7.59 -25.53 -12.42
CA MET A 271 -8.69 -25.40 -11.48
C MET A 271 -8.92 -26.66 -10.65
N THR A 272 -8.92 -27.84 -11.28
CA THR A 272 -9.09 -29.12 -10.56
C THR A 272 -7.95 -29.34 -9.57
N ALA A 273 -6.70 -29.21 -10.02
CA ALA A 273 -5.54 -29.38 -9.15
C ALA A 273 -5.51 -28.35 -8.00
N ALA A 274 -5.87 -27.10 -8.29
CA ALA A 274 -5.95 -26.06 -7.29
C ALA A 274 -7.05 -26.33 -6.25
N LEU A 275 -8.23 -26.82 -6.67
CA LEU A 275 -9.30 -27.19 -5.74
C LEU A 275 -8.88 -28.30 -4.78
N ASP A 276 -8.12 -29.28 -5.26
CA ASP A 276 -7.59 -30.36 -4.40
C ASP A 276 -6.59 -29.82 -3.38
N ASP A 277 -5.68 -28.93 -3.79
CA ASP A 277 -4.76 -28.23 -2.88
C ASP A 277 -5.51 -27.40 -1.83
N VAL A 278 -6.60 -26.72 -2.22
CA VAL A 278 -7.44 -25.96 -1.27
C VAL A 278 -8.12 -26.89 -0.27
N ARG A 279 -8.69 -28.01 -0.73
CA ARG A 279 -9.31 -29.00 0.16
C ARG A 279 -8.30 -29.54 1.17
N ALA A 280 -7.08 -29.85 0.73
CA ALA A 280 -6.02 -30.30 1.62
C ALA A 280 -5.57 -29.23 2.64
N LEU A 281 -5.63 -27.95 2.25
CA LEU A 281 -5.34 -26.83 3.14
C LEU A 281 -6.41 -26.67 4.24
N VAL A 282 -7.68 -26.74 3.88
CA VAL A 282 -8.81 -26.46 4.80
C VAL A 282 -9.25 -27.67 5.63
N ALA A 283 -8.78 -28.87 5.29
CA ALA A 283 -9.04 -30.09 6.08
C ALA A 283 -8.17 -30.20 7.36
N LYS A 284 -7.23 -29.27 7.56
CA LYS A 284 -6.36 -29.18 8.74
C LYS A 284 -6.91 -28.17 9.75
#